data_AF-A0A349BAD2-F1
#
_entry.id   AF-A0A349BAD2-F1
#
_cell.length_a   1.000
_cell.length_b   1.000
_cell.length_c   1.000
_cell.angle_alpha   90.00
_cell.angle_beta   90.00
_cell.angle_gamma   90.00
#
_symmetry.space_group_name_H-M   'P 1'
#
loop_
_entity.id
_entity.type
_entity.pdbx_description
1 polymer ?
#
loop_
_entity_poly.entity_id
_entity_poly.type
_entity_poly.pdbx_seq_one_letter_code
_entity_poly.pdbx_strand_id
1 'polypeptide(L)'
;MYVSEFQRHEVFKWLEEQMGPERAAIMMDLLPPVGWGDVVTTRDLHAEVGGLRSEMQAGFAELRAEMHAAHSGLLVKLFFGMVASNATLVGLVLTATRLS
;
A
#
# COMPACT_ATOMS: atom_id res chain seq x y z
N MET A 1 -0.18 -22.01 -16.37
CA MET A 1 -0.82 -23.12 -17.08
C MET A 1 -1.51 -23.97 -16.03
N TYR A 2 -2.84 -24.13 -16.13
CA TYR A 2 -3.62 -24.90 -15.15
C TYR A 2 -3.67 -26.37 -15.57
N VAL A 3 -3.47 -27.29 -14.64
CA VAL A 3 -3.61 -28.74 -14.86
C VAL A 3 -5.08 -29.10 -14.64
N SER A 4 -5.73 -29.71 -15.64
CA SER A 4 -7.13 -30.12 -15.55
C SER A 4 -7.29 -31.45 -14.79
N GLU A 5 -8.49 -31.74 -14.30
CA GLU A 5 -8.81 -33.00 -13.64
C GLU A 5 -8.60 -34.21 -14.57
N PHE A 6 -8.86 -34.04 -15.86
CA PHE A 6 -8.59 -35.07 -16.87
C PHE A 6 -7.10 -35.39 -16.97
N GLN A 7 -6.24 -34.36 -17.03
CA GLN A 7 -4.78 -34.53 -17.09
C GLN A 7 -4.24 -35.18 -15.81
N ARG A 8 -4.81 -34.81 -14.65
CA ARG A 8 -4.47 -35.42 -13.36
C ARG A 8 -4.80 -36.91 -13.33
N HIS A 9 -5.98 -37.28 -13.84
CA HIS A 9 -6.41 -38.68 -13.94
C HIS A 9 -5.54 -39.51 -14.88
N GLU A 10 -5.11 -38.94 -16.01
CA GLU A 10 -4.19 -39.63 -16.93
C GLU A 10 -2.82 -39.90 -16.29
N VAL A 11 -2.27 -38.91 -15.56
CA VAL A 11 -1.02 -39.08 -14.80
C VAL A 11 -1.18 -40.15 -13.71
N PHE A 12 -2.31 -40.15 -13.01
CA PHE A 12 -2.59 -41.17 -11.99
C PHE A 12 -2.63 -42.58 -12.59
N LYS A 13 -3.35 -42.79 -13.69
CA LYS A 13 -3.38 -44.09 -14.39
C LYS A 13 -2.00 -44.55 -14.82
N TRP A 14 -1.20 -43.64 -15.37
CA TRP A 14 0.18 -43.94 -15.75
C TRP A 14 1.04 -44.35 -14.54
N LEU A 15 0.86 -43.70 -13.38
CA LEU A 15 1.54 -44.09 -12.14
C LEU A 15 1.07 -45.47 -11.66
N GLU A 16 -0.24 -45.76 -11.67
CA GLU A 16 -0.76 -47.07 -11.28
C GLU A 16 -0.14 -48.20 -12.12
N GLU A 17 -0.02 -48.01 -13.43
CA GLU A 17 0.58 -48.98 -14.35
C GLU A 17 2.06 -49.24 -14.05
N GLN A 18 2.84 -48.22 -13.66
CA GLN A 18 4.29 -48.34 -13.48
C GLN A 18 4.72 -48.78 -12.08
N MET A 19 4.01 -48.33 -11.03
CA MET A 19 4.44 -48.52 -9.64
C MET A 19 3.39 -49.17 -8.74
N GLY A 20 2.25 -49.54 -9.31
CA GLY A 20 1.12 -50.13 -8.61
C GLY A 20 0.26 -49.08 -7.91
N PRO A 21 -1.00 -49.45 -7.57
CA PRO A 21 -2.01 -48.52 -7.08
C PRO A 21 -1.63 -47.84 -5.76
N GLU A 22 -0.96 -48.56 -4.86
CA GLU A 22 -0.64 -48.08 -3.53
C GLU A 22 0.43 -46.97 -3.56
N ARG A 23 1.45 -47.10 -4.41
CA ARG A 23 2.50 -46.08 -4.58
C ARG A 23 2.00 -44.88 -5.37
N ALA A 24 1.11 -45.11 -6.34
CA ALA A 24 0.45 -44.06 -7.09
C ALA A 24 -0.43 -43.18 -6.18
N ALA A 25 -1.17 -43.79 -5.25
CA ALA A 25 -1.97 -43.07 -4.25
C ALA A 25 -1.10 -42.20 -3.33
N ILE A 26 0.02 -42.74 -2.82
CA ILE A 26 0.97 -41.96 -2.00
C ILE A 26 1.55 -40.79 -2.80
N MET A 27 1.87 -40.97 -4.08
CA MET A 27 2.34 -39.87 -4.93
C MET A 27 1.29 -38.78 -5.08
N MET A 28 0.01 -39.15 -5.26
CA MET A 28 -1.08 -38.19 -5.35
C MET A 28 -1.31 -37.44 -4.04
N ASP A 29 -1.18 -38.11 -2.88
CA ASP A 29 -1.28 -37.48 -1.56
C ASP A 29 -0.17 -36.44 -1.29
N LEU A 30 1.00 -36.61 -1.91
CA LEU A 30 2.12 -35.67 -1.81
C LEU A 30 1.97 -34.47 -2.73
N LEU A 31 1.07 -34.52 -3.72
CA LEU A 31 0.79 -33.38 -4.58
C LEU A 31 -0.13 -32.41 -3.84
N PRO A 32 0.10 -31.09 -3.98
CA PRO A 32 -0.82 -30.12 -3.41
C PRO A 32 -2.25 -30.37 -3.95
N PRO A 33 -3.29 -30.29 -3.09
CA PRO A 33 -4.68 -30.58 -3.49
C PRO A 33 -5.22 -29.57 -4.53
N VAL A 34 -4.57 -28.40 -4.62
CA VAL A 34 -4.81 -27.36 -5.64
C VAL A 34 -3.72 -27.42 -6.71
N GLY A 35 -4.05 -27.05 -7.95
CA GLY A 35 -3.07 -27.08 -9.03
C GLY A 35 -1.86 -26.17 -8.74
N TRP A 36 -0.70 -26.47 -9.32
CA TRP A 36 0.52 -25.65 -9.18
C TRP A 36 0.36 -24.18 -9.64
N GLY A 37 -0.70 -23.87 -10.38
CA GLY A 37 -1.06 -22.50 -10.76
C GLY A 37 -1.71 -21.69 -9.63
N ASP A 38 -2.27 -22.34 -8.61
CA ASP A 38 -2.90 -21.70 -7.46
C ASP A 38 -1.92 -21.49 -6.29
N VAL A 39 -0.75 -22.14 -6.36
CA VAL A 39 0.34 -21.88 -5.43
C VAL A 39 0.98 -20.55 -5.83
N VAL A 40 0.54 -19.46 -5.17
CA VAL A 40 1.18 -18.15 -5.28
C VAL A 40 2.68 -18.34 -5.08
N THR A 41 3.47 -18.03 -6.11
CA THR A 41 4.91 -18.21 -5.99
C THR A 41 5.48 -17.14 -5.09
N THR A 42 6.61 -17.42 -4.43
CA THR A 42 7.32 -16.42 -3.62
C THR A 42 7.64 -15.15 -4.43
N ARG A 43 7.82 -15.27 -5.75
CA ARG A 43 8.06 -14.15 -6.66
C ARG A 43 6.82 -13.27 -6.80
N ASP A 44 5.64 -13.86 -6.95
CA ASP A 44 4.39 -13.13 -7.09
C ASP A 44 4.08 -12.36 -5.80
N LEU A 45 4.26 -13.01 -4.65
CA LEU A 45 4.12 -12.38 -3.35
C LEU A 45 5.13 -11.25 -3.15
N HIS A 46 6.38 -11.42 -3.58
CA HIS A 46 7.40 -10.37 -3.50
C HIS A 46 7.03 -9.15 -4.36
N ALA A 47 6.48 -9.37 -5.56
CA ALA A 47 6.04 -8.30 -6.43
C ALA A 47 4.87 -7.52 -5.81
N GLU A 48 3.87 -8.22 -5.26
CA GLU A 48 2.71 -7.61 -4.61
C GLU A 48 3.11 -6.83 -3.34
N VAL A 49 3.94 -7.42 -2.48
CA VAL A 49 4.49 -6.75 -1.29
C VAL A 49 5.35 -5.54 -1.66
N GLY A 50 6.12 -5.64 -2.75
CA GLY A 50 6.90 -4.53 -3.30
C GLY A 50 6.01 -3.38 -3.77
N GLY A 51 4.93 -3.70 -4.48
CA GLY A 51 3.91 -2.72 -4.92
C GLY A 51 3.26 -2.01 -3.73
N LEU A 52 2.76 -2.78 -2.75
CA LEU A 52 2.13 -2.23 -1.56
C LEU A 52 3.10 -1.34 -0.76
N ARG A 53 4.37 -1.72 -0.64
CA ARG A 53 5.40 -0.90 0.00
C ARG A 53 5.60 0.42 -0.74
N SER A 54 5.62 0.40 -2.07
CA SER A 54 5.76 1.60 -2.89
C SER A 54 4.58 2.55 -2.71
N GLU A 55 3.35 2.02 -2.71
CA GLU A 55 2.13 2.81 -2.49
C GLU A 55 2.11 3.47 -1.11
N MET A 56 2.47 2.72 -0.06
CA MET A 56 2.59 3.29 1.29
C MET A 56 3.64 4.40 1.34
N GLN A 57 4.81 4.21 0.73
CA GLN A 57 5.86 5.25 0.71
C GLN A 57 5.39 6.50 -0.01
N ALA A 58 4.68 6.36 -1.13
CA ALA A 58 4.09 7.48 -1.85
C ALA A 58 3.05 8.21 -0.99
N GLY A 59 2.11 7.48 -0.37
CA GLY A 59 1.09 8.07 0.50
C GLY A 59 1.69 8.79 1.71
N PHE A 60 2.74 8.25 2.33
CA PHE A 60 3.44 8.94 3.42
C PHE A 60 4.18 10.21 2.96
N ALA A 61 4.75 10.20 1.75
CA ALA A 61 5.40 11.38 1.19
C ALA A 61 4.37 12.49 0.89
N GLU A 62 3.23 12.12 0.32
CA GLU A 62 2.12 13.04 0.05
C GLU A 62 1.57 13.65 1.34
N LEU A 63 1.24 12.82 2.34
CA LEU A 63 0.77 13.31 3.65
C LEU A 63 1.77 14.26 4.31
N ARG A 64 3.07 13.96 4.22
CA ARG A 64 4.12 14.86 4.75
C ARG A 64 4.14 16.19 4.01
N ALA A 65 3.99 16.18 2.68
CA ALA A 65 3.94 17.40 1.88
C ALA A 65 2.71 18.25 2.23
N GLU A 66 1.54 17.62 2.40
CA GLU A 66 0.31 18.30 2.83
C GLU A 66 0.46 18.94 4.21
N MET A 67 1.02 18.22 5.18
CA MET A 67 1.28 18.78 6.51
C MET A 67 2.23 19.98 6.47
N HIS A 68 3.30 19.92 5.68
CA HIS A 68 4.21 21.05 5.52
C HIS A 68 3.50 22.25 4.90
N ALA A 69 2.71 22.04 3.85
CA ALA A 69 1.94 23.10 3.20
C ALA A 69 0.93 23.74 4.16
N ALA A 70 0.19 22.92 4.92
CA ALA A 70 -0.78 23.38 5.91
C ALA A 70 -0.10 24.21 7.02
N HIS A 71 1.04 23.72 7.54
CA HIS A 71 1.80 24.42 8.56
C HIS A 71 2.34 25.77 8.05
N SER A 72 2.95 25.80 6.87
CA SER A 72 3.38 27.05 6.23
C SER A 72 2.23 28.02 6.00
N GLY A 73 1.07 27.53 5.54
CA GLY A 73 -0.13 28.34 5.35
C GLY A 73 -0.64 28.96 6.65
N LEU A 74 -0.58 28.22 7.75
CA LEU A 74 -0.93 28.72 9.08
C LEU A 74 0.04 29.82 9.54
N LEU A 75 1.35 29.63 9.37
CA LEU A 75 2.35 30.64 9.73
C LEU A 75 2.14 31.96 8.96
N VAL A 76 1.86 31.87 7.66
CA VAL A 76 1.57 33.05 6.83
C VAL A 76 0.31 33.77 7.33
N LYS A 77 -0.77 33.04 7.63
CA LYS A 77 -2.01 33.63 8.18
C LYS A 77 -1.76 34.32 9.52
N LEU A 78 -1.02 33.70 10.42
CA LEU A 78 -0.68 34.29 11.72
C LEU A 78 0.18 35.55 11.57
N PHE A 79 1.19 35.53 10.69
CA PHE A 79 2.03 36.69 10.43
C PHE A 79 1.22 37.89 9.97
N PHE A 80 0.40 37.72 8.94
CA PHE A 80 -0.44 38.80 8.44
C PHE A 80 -1.49 39.26 9.45
N GLY A 81 -2.06 38.33 10.23
CA GLY A 81 -2.97 38.67 11.33
C GLY A 81 -2.31 39.56 12.39
N MET A 82 -1.08 39.23 12.79
CA MET A 82 -0.31 40.03 13.75
C MET A 82 0.05 41.42 13.19
N VAL A 83 0.49 41.48 11.93
CA VAL A 83 0.81 42.76 11.26
C VAL A 83 -0.44 43.66 11.18
N ALA A 84 -1.59 43.12 10.80
CA ALA A 84 -2.84 43.87 10.73
C ALA A 84 -3.31 44.37 12.11
N SER A 85 -3.19 43.53 13.15
CA SER A 85 -3.49 43.90 14.53
C SER A 85 -2.61 45.06 15.01
N ASN A 86 -1.29 44.93 14.82
CA ASN A 86 -0.33 45.97 15.21
C ASN A 86 -0.56 47.28 14.45
N ALA A 87 -0.82 47.23 13.15
CA ALA A 87 -1.13 48.42 12.36
C ALA A 87 -2.41 49.12 12.86
N THR A 88 -3.43 48.36 13.25
CA THR A 88 -4.67 48.89 13.83
C THR A 88 -4.40 49.58 15.18
N LEU A 89 -3.62 48.94 16.06
CA LEU A 89 -3.23 49.53 17.35
C LEU A 89 -2.44 50.84 17.16
N VAL A 90 -1.46 50.85 16.25
CA VAL A 90 -0.68 52.06 15.94
C VAL A 90 -1.58 53.17 15.41
N GLY A 91 -2.51 52.85 14.50
CA GLY A 91 -3.50 53.81 13.99
C GLY A 91 -4.32 54.44 15.12
N LEU A 92 -4.85 53.63 16.04
CA LEU A 92 -5.63 54.10 17.18
C LEU A 92 -4.81 55.03 18.10
N VAL A 93 -3.57 54.65 18.43
CA VAL A 93 -2.69 55.48 19.28
C VAL A 93 -2.40 56.82 18.62
N LEU A 94 -2.06 56.85 17.32
CA LEU A 94 -1.79 58.08 16.59
C LEU A 94 -3.02 59.00 16.50
N THR A 95 -4.23 58.42 16.37
CA THR A 95 -5.47 59.22 16.40
C THR A 95 -5.74 59.81 17.78
N ALA A 96 -5.46 59.05 18.86
CA ALA A 96 -5.66 59.53 20.22
C ALA A 96 -4.71 60.67 20.59
N THR A 97 -3.44 60.58 20.20
CA THR A 97 -2.45 61.64 20.49
C THR A 97 -2.71 62.92 19.72
N ARG A 98 -3.28 62.87 18.50
CA ARG A 98 -3.69 64.08 17.76
C ARG A 98 -4.92 64.78 18.34
N LEU A 99 -5.74 64.08 19.11
CA LEU A 99 -6.97 64.60 19.70
C LEU A 99 -6.76 65.19 21.10
N SER A 100 -5.58 64.98 21.68
CA SER A 100 -5.14 65.45 23.01
C SER A 100 -4.45 66.81 22.92
#